data_AF-A0A6L7WV03-F1
#
_entry.id   AF-A0A6L7WV03-F1
#
_cell.length_a   1.000
_cell.length_b   1.000
_cell.length_c   1.000
_cell.angle_alpha   90.00
_cell.angle_beta   90.00
_cell.angle_gamma   90.00
#
_symmetry.space_group_name_H-M   'P 1'
#
loop_
_entity.id
_entity.type
_entity.pdbx_description
1 polymer ?
#
loop_
_entity_poly.entity_id
_entity_poly.type
_entity_poly.pdbx_seq_one_letter_code
_entity_poly.pdbx_strand_id
1 'polypeptide(L)'
;MSVRRSLGALAVVGCIALGAIHAVETEVTPADADALAGILAGVSRARSGVLADDIATIRAVQAAVLRTAPIHRPIPYGRTREPADLVRAAAGLCYDRSRTIEKALRLLGFDVRHVFLLSTAARSPLAALAAPGVRSHAVTEVETVAGWLVVDSNAPWISVDRTGRPVSMADLQDRLGDVPPVPDGIYREPVWPIYGLYSRHGRFFPPFNGIPDVHWGELLGNLVG
;
A
#
# COMPACT_ATOMS: atom_id res chain seq x y z
N MET A 1 27.87 -11.93 35.62
CA MET A 1 27.77 -11.19 34.34
C MET A 1 27.30 -12.03 33.13
N SER A 2 27.16 -13.36 33.23
CA SER A 2 26.77 -14.23 32.10
C SER A 2 25.26 -14.18 31.76
N VAL A 3 24.37 -14.27 32.75
CA VAL A 3 22.91 -14.39 32.56
C VAL A 3 22.27 -13.17 31.86
N ARG A 4 22.74 -11.95 32.13
CA ARG A 4 22.20 -10.72 31.50
C ARG A 4 22.53 -10.62 30.00
N ARG A 5 23.66 -11.18 29.56
CA ARG A 5 24.04 -11.21 28.13
C ARG A 5 23.20 -12.24 27.36
N SER A 6 22.92 -13.39 27.99
CA SER A 6 22.08 -14.44 27.40
C SER A 6 20.61 -14.02 27.25
N LEU A 7 20.05 -13.31 28.23
CA LEU A 7 18.69 -12.77 28.15
C LEU A 7 18.53 -11.71 27.05
N GLY A 8 19.53 -10.83 26.87
CA GLY A 8 19.53 -9.86 25.80
C GLY A 8 19.57 -10.50 24.41
N ALA A 9 20.41 -11.52 24.21
CA ALA A 9 20.50 -12.24 22.95
C ALA A 9 19.19 -12.97 22.61
N LEU A 10 18.55 -13.62 23.58
CA LEU A 10 17.26 -14.31 23.40
C LEU A 10 16.13 -13.34 23.03
N ALA A 11 16.08 -12.16 23.66
CA ALA A 11 15.10 -11.14 23.33
C ALA A 11 15.27 -10.63 21.89
N VAL A 12 16.51 -10.38 21.45
CA VAL A 12 16.81 -9.94 20.08
C VAL A 12 16.42 -11.02 19.06
N VAL A 13 16.78 -12.29 19.30
CA VAL A 13 16.39 -13.41 18.43
C VAL A 13 14.87 -13.55 18.37
N GLY A 14 14.17 -13.40 19.51
CA GLY A 14 12.71 -13.41 19.57
C GLY A 14 12.07 -12.30 18.74
N CYS A 15 12.59 -11.07 18.83
CA CYS A 15 12.11 -9.94 18.02
C CYS A 15 12.35 -10.15 16.52
N ILE A 16 13.51 -10.70 16.13
CA ILE A 16 13.83 -11.00 14.72
C ILE A 16 12.89 -12.10 14.19
N ALA A 17 12.68 -13.16 14.96
CA ALA A 17 11.79 -14.26 14.57
C ALA A 17 10.33 -13.78 14.43
N LEU A 18 9.84 -12.98 15.39
CA LEU A 18 8.52 -12.37 15.30
C LEU A 18 8.41 -11.43 14.09
N GLY A 19 9.45 -10.63 13.82
CA GLY A 19 9.51 -9.79 12.64
C GLY A 19 9.38 -10.62 11.35
N ALA A 20 10.18 -11.68 11.21
CA ALA A 20 10.16 -12.54 10.02
C ALA A 20 8.79 -13.22 9.80
N ILE A 21 8.12 -13.65 10.88
CA ILE A 21 6.79 -14.28 10.80
C ILE A 21 5.70 -13.31 10.35
N HIS A 22 5.85 -12.02 10.68
CA HIS A 22 4.89 -10.96 10.35
C HIS A 22 5.24 -10.19 9.07
N ALA A 23 6.24 -10.65 8.33
CA ALA A 23 6.67 -10.01 7.10
C ALA A 23 5.66 -10.28 5.97
N VAL A 24 5.08 -9.21 5.44
CA VAL A 24 4.23 -9.27 4.24
C VAL A 24 5.11 -9.42 3.01
N GLU A 25 4.91 -10.49 2.24
CA GLU A 25 5.62 -10.72 0.98
C GLU A 25 5.13 -9.75 -0.10
N THR A 26 6.03 -9.10 -0.83
CA THR A 26 5.65 -8.18 -1.93
C THR A 26 5.78 -8.79 -3.31
N GLU A 27 6.59 -9.85 -3.44
CA GLU A 27 6.87 -10.52 -4.71
C GLU A 27 5.62 -11.16 -5.31
N VAL A 28 5.45 -11.05 -6.63
CA VAL A 28 4.28 -11.61 -7.31
C VAL A 28 4.46 -13.12 -7.42
N THR A 29 3.60 -13.87 -6.73
CA THR A 29 3.62 -15.33 -6.79
C THR A 29 2.89 -15.85 -8.04
N PRO A 30 3.06 -17.13 -8.43
CA PRO A 30 2.24 -17.73 -9.48
C PRO A 30 0.74 -17.64 -9.21
N ALA A 31 0.32 -17.82 -7.95
CA ALA A 31 -1.09 -17.69 -7.56
C ALA A 31 -1.61 -16.25 -7.72
N ASP A 32 -0.76 -15.26 -7.44
CA ASP A 32 -1.08 -13.85 -7.71
C ASP A 32 -1.26 -13.62 -9.21
N ALA A 33 -0.33 -14.11 -10.04
CA ALA A 33 -0.37 -13.96 -11.50
C ALA A 33 -1.65 -14.59 -12.09
N ASP A 34 -2.03 -15.78 -11.64
CA ASP A 34 -3.25 -16.47 -12.07
C ASP A 34 -4.50 -15.66 -11.72
N ALA A 35 -4.59 -15.14 -10.49
CA ALA A 35 -5.71 -14.31 -10.06
C ALA A 35 -5.75 -12.96 -10.81
N LEU A 36 -4.58 -12.37 -11.08
CA LEU A 36 -4.44 -11.11 -11.79
C LEU A 36 -4.74 -11.23 -13.28
N ALA A 37 -4.57 -12.41 -13.90
CA ALA A 37 -4.86 -12.60 -15.32
C ALA A 37 -6.31 -12.20 -15.69
N GLY A 38 -7.28 -12.53 -14.82
CA GLY A 38 -8.68 -12.14 -15.02
C GLY A 38 -8.92 -10.65 -14.79
N ILE A 39 -8.28 -10.06 -13.76
CA ILE A 39 -8.38 -8.63 -13.46
C ILE A 39 -7.80 -7.80 -14.61
N LEU A 40 -6.65 -8.21 -15.13
CA LEU A 40 -5.86 -7.49 -16.12
C LEU A 40 -6.20 -7.87 -17.57
N ALA A 41 -7.34 -8.50 -17.82
CA ALA A 41 -7.77 -8.83 -19.17
C ALA A 41 -7.81 -7.57 -20.05
N GLY A 42 -6.94 -7.52 -21.07
CA GLY A 42 -6.80 -6.37 -21.98
C GLY A 42 -5.94 -5.21 -21.44
N VAL A 43 -5.30 -5.36 -20.28
CA VAL A 43 -4.34 -4.40 -19.73
C VAL A 43 -2.93 -4.91 -19.99
N SER A 44 -2.12 -4.10 -20.67
CA SER A 44 -0.70 -4.38 -20.88
C SER A 44 0.11 -3.10 -20.69
N ARG A 45 1.36 -3.23 -20.28
CA ARG A 45 2.29 -2.12 -20.18
C ARG A 45 3.08 -1.98 -21.47
N ALA A 46 2.98 -0.82 -22.11
CA ALA A 46 3.94 -0.46 -23.15
C ALA A 46 5.26 -0.05 -22.49
N ARG A 47 6.35 -0.78 -22.76
CA ARG A 47 7.70 -0.43 -22.28
C ARG A 47 8.35 0.61 -23.20
N SER A 48 7.69 1.75 -23.38
CA SER A 48 8.05 2.78 -24.37
C SER A 48 9.00 3.85 -23.83
N GLY A 49 9.15 3.95 -22.50
CA GLY A 49 9.86 5.07 -21.88
C GLY A 49 9.04 6.37 -21.85
N VAL A 50 7.74 6.32 -22.18
CA VAL A 50 6.86 7.49 -22.29
C VAL A 50 5.93 7.57 -21.08
N LEU A 51 5.93 8.72 -20.39
CA LEU A 51 5.11 8.94 -19.19
C LEU A 51 3.61 8.73 -19.44
N ALA A 52 3.11 9.16 -20.60
CA ALA A 52 1.70 8.99 -20.95
C ALA A 52 1.27 7.51 -20.98
N ASP A 53 2.17 6.62 -21.42
CA ASP A 53 1.91 5.18 -21.47
C ASP A 53 1.92 4.55 -20.08
N ASP A 54 2.85 4.97 -19.21
CA ASP A 54 2.86 4.57 -17.79
C ASP A 54 1.54 5.01 -17.11
N ILE A 55 1.13 6.28 -17.26
CA ILE A 55 -0.11 6.81 -16.69
C ILE A 55 -1.33 6.04 -17.23
N ALA A 56 -1.39 5.77 -18.52
CA ALA A 56 -2.48 5.02 -19.13
C ALA A 56 -2.56 3.60 -18.54
N THR A 57 -1.42 2.93 -18.41
CA THR A 57 -1.33 1.58 -17.81
C THR A 57 -1.80 1.60 -16.35
N ILE A 58 -1.30 2.55 -15.55
CA ILE A 58 -1.66 2.68 -14.13
C ILE A 58 -3.15 2.91 -13.95
N ARG A 59 -3.75 3.82 -14.75
CA ARG A 59 -5.20 4.07 -14.75
C ARG A 59 -6.00 2.84 -15.15
N ALA A 60 -5.52 2.07 -16.13
CA ALA A 60 -6.17 0.84 -16.56
C ALA A 60 -6.18 -0.22 -15.45
N VAL A 61 -5.05 -0.41 -14.74
CA VAL A 61 -4.96 -1.28 -13.56
C VAL A 61 -5.92 -0.83 -12.47
N GLN A 62 -5.89 0.45 -12.09
CA GLN A 62 -6.78 1.00 -11.06
C GLN A 62 -8.24 0.75 -11.41
N ALA A 63 -8.64 1.07 -12.64
CA ALA A 63 -10.00 0.87 -13.10
C ALA A 63 -10.40 -0.62 -13.09
N ALA A 64 -9.50 -1.53 -13.46
CA ALA A 64 -9.74 -2.96 -13.42
C ALA A 64 -9.98 -3.49 -12.00
N VAL A 65 -9.16 -3.04 -11.03
CA VAL A 65 -9.34 -3.42 -9.62
C VAL A 65 -10.65 -2.88 -9.05
N LEU A 66 -10.97 -1.60 -9.32
CA LEU A 66 -12.22 -0.99 -8.88
C LEU A 66 -13.46 -1.69 -9.46
N ARG A 67 -13.40 -2.15 -10.72
CA ARG A 67 -14.46 -2.96 -11.34
C ARG A 67 -14.57 -4.36 -10.75
N THR A 68 -13.45 -4.96 -10.34
CA THR A 68 -13.41 -6.31 -9.74
C THR A 68 -14.04 -6.32 -8.34
N ALA A 69 -13.82 -5.26 -7.56
CA ALA A 69 -14.34 -5.12 -6.20
C ALA A 69 -15.10 -3.79 -6.01
N PRO A 70 -16.27 -3.62 -6.64
CA PRO A 70 -17.01 -2.36 -6.58
C PRO A 70 -17.68 -2.12 -5.23
N ILE A 71 -17.93 -3.18 -4.46
CA ILE A 71 -18.64 -3.11 -3.18
C ILE A 71 -17.67 -2.62 -2.09
N HIS A 72 -18.02 -1.51 -1.42
CA HIS A 72 -17.25 -0.94 -0.32
C HIS A 72 -17.49 -1.70 0.99
N ARG A 73 -16.93 -2.91 1.09
CA ARG A 73 -17.04 -3.80 2.26
C ARG A 73 -15.72 -4.55 2.44
N PRO A 74 -15.21 -4.68 3.68
CA PRO A 74 -13.92 -5.30 3.90
C PRO A 74 -13.93 -6.80 3.65
N ILE A 75 -12.77 -7.34 3.26
CA ILE A 75 -12.49 -8.77 3.44
C ILE A 75 -12.42 -9.06 4.95
N PRO A 76 -13.14 -10.08 5.48
CA PRO A 76 -13.14 -10.39 6.90
C PRO A 76 -11.72 -10.54 7.48
N TYR A 77 -11.52 -10.10 8.72
CA TYR A 77 -10.26 -10.33 9.44
C TYR A 77 -9.94 -11.83 9.56
N GLY A 78 -8.65 -12.18 9.65
CA GLY A 78 -8.22 -13.58 9.70
C GLY A 78 -8.23 -14.26 8.33
N ARG A 79 -8.12 -13.47 7.26
CA ARG A 79 -7.98 -13.93 5.88
C ARG A 79 -6.87 -13.14 5.20
N THR A 80 -6.26 -13.67 4.17
CA THR A 80 -5.32 -12.91 3.33
C THR A 80 -6.04 -11.87 2.49
N ARG A 81 -5.26 -10.91 1.96
CA ARG A 81 -5.72 -9.81 1.10
C ARG A 81 -5.07 -9.88 -0.27
N GLU A 82 -4.69 -11.08 -0.70
CA GLU A 82 -4.06 -11.28 -2.00
C GLU A 82 -5.08 -11.11 -3.13
N PRO A 83 -4.65 -10.92 -4.39
CA PRO A 83 -5.56 -10.68 -5.51
C PRO A 83 -6.71 -11.69 -5.61
N ALA A 84 -6.45 -12.98 -5.35
CA ALA A 84 -7.46 -14.03 -5.34
C ALA A 84 -8.55 -13.80 -4.27
N ASP A 85 -8.20 -13.22 -3.13
CA ASP A 85 -9.15 -12.91 -2.06
C ASP A 85 -10.06 -11.75 -2.44
N LEU A 86 -9.52 -10.73 -3.11
CA LEU A 86 -10.29 -9.61 -3.63
C LEU A 86 -11.30 -10.09 -4.69
N VAL A 87 -10.85 -10.93 -5.64
CA VAL A 87 -11.71 -11.55 -6.68
C VAL A 87 -12.83 -12.34 -6.04
N ARG A 88 -12.51 -13.21 -5.07
CA ARG A 88 -13.51 -14.05 -4.39
C ARG A 88 -14.51 -13.25 -3.59
N ALA A 89 -14.08 -12.15 -2.98
CA ALA A 89 -14.94 -11.29 -2.18
C ALA A 89 -15.85 -10.40 -3.04
N ALA A 90 -15.42 -10.06 -4.26
CA ALA A 90 -16.02 -9.03 -5.13
C ALA A 90 -16.31 -7.70 -4.37
N ALA A 91 -15.50 -7.44 -3.34
CA ALA A 91 -15.65 -6.35 -2.40
C ALA A 91 -14.30 -6.08 -1.74
N GLY A 92 -14.06 -4.84 -1.35
CA GLY A 92 -12.87 -4.47 -0.59
C GLY A 92 -12.97 -3.07 0.00
N LEU A 93 -12.09 -2.77 0.95
CA LEU A 93 -11.75 -1.40 1.36
C LEU A 93 -10.41 -0.98 0.75
N CYS A 94 -9.90 0.18 1.20
CA CYS A 94 -8.66 0.76 0.69
C CYS A 94 -7.47 -0.21 0.74
N TYR A 95 -7.28 -0.90 1.87
CA TYR A 95 -6.17 -1.84 2.03
C TYR A 95 -6.30 -3.10 1.16
N ASP A 96 -7.52 -3.60 0.95
CA ASP A 96 -7.78 -4.78 0.10
C ASP A 96 -7.47 -4.45 -1.38
N ARG A 97 -7.95 -3.29 -1.83
CA ARG A 97 -7.78 -2.84 -3.22
C ARG A 97 -6.35 -2.38 -3.49
N SER A 98 -5.73 -1.62 -2.56
CA SER A 98 -4.34 -1.17 -2.68
C SER A 98 -3.38 -2.35 -2.81
N ARG A 99 -3.58 -3.42 -2.03
CA ARG A 99 -2.77 -4.64 -2.16
C ARG A 99 -2.85 -5.27 -3.55
N THR A 100 -4.05 -5.32 -4.13
CA THR A 100 -4.22 -5.87 -5.48
C THR A 100 -3.64 -4.94 -6.56
N ILE A 101 -3.80 -3.62 -6.42
CA ILE A 101 -3.18 -2.62 -7.31
C ILE A 101 -1.66 -2.77 -7.28
N GLU A 102 -1.06 -2.92 -6.10
CA GLU A 102 0.37 -3.10 -5.94
C GLU A 102 0.88 -4.33 -6.71
N LYS A 103 0.31 -5.50 -6.43
CA LYS A 103 0.72 -6.76 -7.10
C LYS A 103 0.50 -6.71 -8.60
N ALA A 104 -0.59 -6.09 -9.05
CA ALA A 104 -0.87 -5.88 -10.47
C ALA A 104 0.20 -5.02 -11.15
N LEU A 105 0.60 -3.91 -10.53
CA LEU A 105 1.63 -3.02 -11.08
C LEU A 105 3.01 -3.68 -11.05
N ARG A 106 3.36 -4.41 -9.98
CA ARG A 106 4.60 -5.20 -9.91
C ARG A 106 4.65 -6.28 -11.01
N LEU A 107 3.54 -6.99 -11.27
CA LEU A 107 3.45 -7.97 -12.35
C LEU A 107 3.72 -7.35 -13.72
N LEU A 108 3.32 -6.09 -13.91
CA LEU A 108 3.58 -5.30 -15.12
C LEU A 108 4.99 -4.67 -15.14
N GLY A 109 5.83 -4.95 -14.15
CA GLY A 109 7.23 -4.55 -14.05
C GLY A 109 7.44 -3.12 -13.56
N PHE A 110 6.48 -2.53 -12.85
CA PHE A 110 6.71 -1.27 -12.15
C PHE A 110 7.41 -1.50 -10.82
N ASP A 111 8.21 -0.53 -10.40
CA ASP A 111 8.62 -0.38 -9.01
C ASP A 111 7.48 0.25 -8.22
N VAL A 112 7.13 -0.37 -7.09
CA VAL A 112 5.92 -0.05 -6.33
C VAL A 112 6.23 -0.10 -4.83
N ARG A 113 5.55 0.74 -4.06
CA ARG A 113 5.59 0.75 -2.59
C ARG A 113 4.18 0.82 -2.03
N HIS A 114 3.94 0.13 -0.92
CA HIS A 114 2.69 0.25 -0.18
C HIS A 114 2.76 1.45 0.76
N VAL A 115 1.70 2.27 0.82
CA VAL A 115 1.67 3.45 1.68
C VAL A 115 0.43 3.46 2.55
N PHE A 116 0.67 3.51 3.86
CA PHE A 116 -0.36 3.76 4.86
C PHE A 116 -0.37 5.25 5.22
N LEU A 117 -1.48 5.91 4.97
CA LEU A 117 -1.70 7.30 5.36
C LEU A 117 -2.40 7.32 6.72
N LEU A 118 -1.77 7.95 7.70
CA LEU A 118 -2.31 8.09 9.05
C LEU A 118 -2.60 9.56 9.35
N SER A 119 -3.84 9.92 9.69
CA SER A 119 -4.17 11.29 10.09
C SER A 119 -3.46 11.65 11.40
N THR A 120 -2.76 12.79 11.40
CA THR A 120 -2.06 13.35 12.57
C THR A 120 -2.73 14.61 13.11
N ALA A 121 -3.90 14.97 12.58
CA ALA A 121 -4.62 16.19 12.94
C ALA A 121 -4.86 16.36 14.46
N ALA A 122 -4.99 15.27 15.21
CA ALA A 122 -5.29 15.31 16.65
C ALA A 122 -4.14 14.88 17.56
N ARG A 123 -3.03 14.32 17.03
CA ARG A 123 -2.02 13.61 17.81
C ARG A 123 -0.66 13.60 17.12
N SER A 124 0.41 13.40 17.90
CA SER A 124 1.72 13.10 17.32
C SER A 124 1.68 11.81 16.49
N PRO A 125 2.56 11.66 15.49
CA PRO A 125 2.61 10.48 14.61
C PRO A 125 2.62 9.13 15.36
N LEU A 126 3.47 9.00 16.39
CA LEU A 126 3.56 7.78 17.20
C LEU A 126 2.29 7.53 18.03
N ALA A 127 1.70 8.58 18.62
CA ALA A 127 0.47 8.46 19.38
C ALA A 127 -0.73 8.12 18.46
N ALA A 128 -0.75 8.64 17.24
CA ALA A 128 -1.75 8.30 16.24
C ALA A 128 -1.65 6.83 15.82
N LEU A 129 -0.43 6.26 15.76
CA LEU A 129 -0.20 4.87 15.39
C LEU A 129 -0.74 3.91 16.48
N ALA A 130 -0.56 4.23 17.76
CA ALA A 130 -1.08 3.39 18.83
C ALA A 130 -2.59 3.55 19.08
N ALA A 131 -3.17 4.67 18.65
CA ALA A 131 -4.53 5.02 19.04
C ALA A 131 -5.62 4.34 18.18
N PRO A 132 -6.67 3.77 18.80
CA PRO A 132 -7.85 3.30 18.08
C PRO A 132 -8.64 4.46 17.48
N GLY A 133 -9.37 4.18 16.40
CA GLY A 133 -10.29 5.15 15.77
C GLY A 133 -9.65 6.29 15.01
N VAL A 134 -8.31 6.39 14.95
CA VAL A 134 -7.63 7.37 14.09
C VAL A 134 -7.87 7.02 12.62
N ARG A 135 -8.31 8.01 11.85
CA ARG A 135 -8.55 7.91 10.41
C ARG A 135 -7.27 7.51 9.68
N SER A 136 -7.40 6.57 8.77
CA SER A 136 -6.30 6.10 7.94
C SER A 136 -6.78 5.70 6.55
N HIS A 137 -5.86 5.66 5.61
CA HIS A 137 -6.10 5.22 4.23
C HIS A 137 -4.91 4.41 3.73
N ALA A 138 -5.13 3.53 2.77
CA ALA A 138 -4.09 2.73 2.14
C ALA A 138 -4.06 3.03 0.65
N VAL A 139 -2.88 3.36 0.15
CA VAL A 139 -2.66 3.75 -1.25
C VAL A 139 -1.40 3.06 -1.77
N THR A 140 -1.24 3.07 -3.08
CA THR A 140 -0.07 2.49 -3.74
C THR A 140 0.75 3.63 -4.35
N GLU A 141 2.06 3.66 -4.12
CA GLU A 141 2.95 4.57 -4.82
C GLU A 141 3.70 3.79 -5.91
N VAL A 142 3.79 4.35 -7.11
CA VAL A 142 4.38 3.68 -8.28
C VAL A 142 5.37 4.60 -8.98
N GLU A 143 6.53 4.06 -9.33
CA GLU A 143 7.57 4.77 -10.06
C GLU A 143 7.27 4.74 -11.56
N THR A 144 7.09 5.92 -12.13
CA THR A 144 7.03 6.12 -13.58
C THR A 144 8.39 6.54 -14.12
N VAL A 145 8.52 6.61 -15.45
CA VAL A 145 9.69 7.20 -16.10
C VAL A 145 9.99 8.66 -15.69
N ALA A 146 9.03 9.37 -15.09
CA ALA A 146 9.17 10.76 -14.68
C ALA A 146 9.08 10.97 -13.15
N GLY A 147 9.19 9.89 -12.36
CA GLY A 147 9.13 9.92 -10.90
C GLY A 147 7.91 9.21 -10.31
N TRP A 148 7.79 9.30 -8.99
CA TRP A 148 6.76 8.61 -8.21
C TRP A 148 5.42 9.33 -8.26
N LEU A 149 4.34 8.56 -8.37
CA LEU A 149 2.97 9.02 -8.15
C LEU A 149 2.19 8.04 -7.27
N VAL A 150 1.18 8.58 -6.62
CA VAL A 150 0.20 7.91 -5.76
C VAL A 150 -0.98 7.46 -6.61
N VAL A 151 -1.44 6.24 -6.37
CA VAL A 151 -2.65 5.63 -6.93
C VAL A 151 -3.63 5.41 -5.79
N ASP A 152 -4.76 6.12 -5.83
CA ASP A 152 -5.80 5.92 -4.83
C ASP A 152 -6.49 4.55 -5.00
N SER A 153 -6.77 3.89 -3.89
CA SER A 153 -7.32 2.54 -3.88
C SER A 153 -8.85 2.48 -3.96
N ASN A 154 -9.55 3.59 -3.70
CA ASN A 154 -11.01 3.65 -3.61
C ASN A 154 -11.64 4.57 -4.66
N ALA A 155 -10.87 5.48 -5.25
CA ALA A 155 -11.33 6.45 -6.23
C ALA A 155 -10.45 6.41 -7.49
N PRO A 156 -10.99 6.74 -8.68
CA PRO A 156 -10.24 6.80 -9.93
C PRO A 156 -9.34 8.05 -10.00
N TRP A 157 -8.38 8.15 -9.07
CA TRP A 157 -7.49 9.28 -8.89
C TRP A 157 -6.03 8.83 -8.79
N ILE A 158 -5.16 9.63 -9.40
CA ILE A 158 -3.70 9.50 -9.30
C ILE A 158 -3.09 10.89 -9.07
N SER A 159 -1.95 10.98 -8.39
CA SER A 159 -1.30 12.26 -8.09
C SER A 159 -0.44 12.77 -9.25
N VAL A 160 -1.10 13.29 -10.28
CA VAL A 160 -0.45 14.07 -11.34
C VAL A 160 -0.81 15.54 -11.20
N ASP A 161 0.13 16.45 -11.42
CA ASP A 161 -0.14 17.88 -11.39
C ASP A 161 -0.90 18.35 -12.65
N ARG A 162 -1.26 19.64 -12.70
CA ARG A 162 -1.95 20.25 -13.86
C ARG A 162 -1.18 20.14 -15.18
N THR A 163 0.13 19.88 -15.15
CA THR A 163 0.96 19.66 -16.34
C THR A 163 1.10 18.18 -16.70
N GLY A 164 0.48 17.29 -15.92
CA GLY A 164 0.54 15.84 -16.09
C GLY A 164 1.77 15.20 -15.47
N ARG A 165 2.56 15.92 -14.66
CA ARG A 165 3.77 15.36 -14.04
C ARG A 165 3.42 14.61 -12.74
N PRO A 166 4.10 13.49 -12.44
CA PRO A 166 3.98 12.78 -11.17
C PRO A 166 4.22 13.70 -9.95
N VAL A 167 3.46 13.48 -8.89
CA VAL A 167 3.65 14.07 -7.57
C VAL A 167 3.76 12.94 -6.56
N SER A 168 4.92 12.80 -5.92
CA SER A 168 5.16 11.74 -4.94
C SER A 168 4.31 11.94 -3.69
N MET A 169 4.18 10.91 -2.87
CA MET A 169 3.53 11.00 -1.56
C MET A 169 4.28 11.97 -0.63
N ALA A 170 5.60 12.00 -0.71
CA ALA A 170 6.42 12.93 0.09
C ALA A 170 6.11 14.40 -0.23
N ASP A 171 5.84 14.70 -1.50
CA ASP A 171 5.56 16.07 -1.96
C ASP A 171 4.07 16.43 -1.95
N LEU A 172 3.17 15.44 -1.84
CA LEU A 172 1.75 15.62 -2.14
C LEU A 172 1.08 16.65 -1.22
N GLN A 173 1.39 16.65 0.08
CA GLN A 173 0.77 17.59 1.02
C GLN A 173 1.12 19.05 0.71
N ASP A 174 2.37 19.32 0.35
CA ASP A 174 2.85 20.66 0.00
C ASP A 174 2.35 21.10 -1.38
N ARG A 175 2.02 20.14 -2.24
CA ARG A 175 1.57 20.35 -3.64
C ARG A 175 0.09 20.08 -3.87
N LEU A 176 -0.73 20.03 -2.82
CA LEU A 176 -2.19 19.81 -2.96
C LEU A 176 -2.87 20.82 -3.89
N GLY A 177 -2.35 22.05 -3.95
CA GLY A 177 -2.85 23.11 -4.84
C GLY A 177 -2.54 22.89 -6.33
N ASP A 178 -1.58 22.01 -6.65
CA ASP A 178 -1.11 21.72 -8.01
C ASP A 178 -1.77 20.49 -8.63
N VAL A 179 -2.34 19.60 -7.81
CA VAL A 179 -3.00 18.37 -8.26
C VAL A 179 -4.51 18.57 -8.42
N PRO A 180 -5.19 17.79 -9.29
CA PRO A 180 -6.64 17.74 -9.34
C PRO A 180 -7.24 17.43 -7.97
N PRO A 181 -8.49 17.88 -7.69
CA PRO A 181 -9.12 17.67 -6.40
C PRO A 181 -9.03 16.23 -5.91
N VAL A 182 -8.46 16.06 -4.71
CA VAL A 182 -8.32 14.77 -4.04
C VAL A 182 -9.69 14.20 -3.63
N PRO A 183 -9.89 12.86 -3.74
CA PRO A 183 -11.20 12.21 -3.57
C PRO A 183 -11.64 12.04 -2.11
N ASP A 184 -10.70 11.81 -1.19
CA ASP A 184 -10.95 11.67 0.25
C ASP A 184 -10.47 12.92 1.01
N GLY A 185 -11.12 13.23 2.14
CA GLY A 185 -10.68 14.29 3.04
C GLY A 185 -9.33 14.02 3.70
N ILE A 186 -8.87 12.76 3.79
CA ILE A 186 -7.61 12.41 4.45
C ILE A 186 -6.41 13.11 3.82
N TYR A 187 -6.40 13.30 2.50
CA TYR A 187 -5.33 14.02 1.81
C TYR A 187 -5.29 15.51 2.16
N ARG A 188 -6.39 16.08 2.66
CA ARG A 188 -6.50 17.50 3.06
C ARG A 188 -6.19 17.72 4.54
N GLU A 189 -5.93 16.67 5.29
CA GLU A 189 -5.50 16.74 6.67
C GLU A 189 -3.98 16.58 6.76
N PRO A 190 -3.35 17.03 7.85
CA PRO A 190 -2.02 16.56 8.21
C PRO A 190 -2.01 15.04 8.28
N VAL A 191 -1.19 14.39 7.45
CA VAL A 191 -1.02 12.94 7.43
C VAL A 191 0.44 12.59 7.59
N TRP A 192 0.68 11.41 8.18
CA TRP A 192 1.98 10.78 8.18
C TRP A 192 1.95 9.59 7.22
N PRO A 193 2.66 9.64 6.08
CA PRO A 193 2.82 8.48 5.22
C PRO A 193 3.79 7.48 5.88
N ILE A 194 3.40 6.21 5.88
CA ILE A 194 4.20 5.10 6.42
C ILE A 194 4.31 4.04 5.33
N TYR A 195 5.50 3.90 4.78
CA TYR A 195 5.80 2.88 3.77
C TYR A 195 5.85 1.48 4.38
N GLY A 196 5.31 0.48 3.67
CA GLY A 196 5.37 -0.92 4.08
C GLY A 196 4.46 -1.34 5.24
N LEU A 197 3.57 -0.47 5.75
CA LEU A 197 2.60 -0.84 6.78
C LEU A 197 1.26 -1.27 6.14
N TYR A 198 0.93 -2.56 6.19
CA TYR A 198 -0.30 -3.09 5.58
C TYR A 198 -1.47 -3.12 6.57
N SER A 199 -1.18 -3.41 7.85
CA SER A 199 -2.16 -3.36 8.91
C SER A 199 -1.52 -2.90 10.21
N ARG A 200 -2.06 -1.84 10.78
CA ARG A 200 -1.65 -1.33 12.10
C ARG A 200 -2.00 -2.26 13.26
N HIS A 201 -3.02 -3.10 13.09
CA HIS A 201 -3.56 -3.97 14.14
C HIS A 201 -3.47 -5.46 13.77
N GLY A 202 -2.67 -5.78 12.75
CA GLY A 202 -2.48 -7.14 12.26
C GLY A 202 -3.71 -7.74 11.58
N ARG A 203 -3.75 -9.07 11.61
CA ARG A 203 -4.88 -9.92 11.17
C ARG A 203 -5.16 -9.93 9.67
N PHE A 204 -4.28 -9.37 8.86
CA PHE A 204 -4.38 -9.42 7.39
C PHE A 204 -3.57 -10.58 6.82
N PHE A 205 -2.50 -11.02 7.48
CA PHE A 205 -1.71 -12.17 7.05
C PHE A 205 -1.49 -13.14 8.21
N PRO A 206 -1.25 -14.44 7.93
CA PRO A 206 -0.86 -15.40 8.97
C PRO A 206 0.32 -14.83 9.78
N PRO A 207 0.36 -15.04 11.10
CA PRO A 207 -0.52 -15.88 11.92
C PRO A 207 -1.84 -15.23 12.39
N PHE A 208 -2.27 -14.13 11.79
CA PHE A 208 -3.53 -13.43 12.07
C PHE A 208 -3.74 -12.97 13.52
N ASN A 209 -2.67 -12.53 14.18
CA ASN A 209 -2.73 -11.97 15.53
C ASN A 209 -2.76 -10.43 15.50
N GLY A 210 -2.65 -9.79 16.66
CA GLY A 210 -2.68 -8.32 16.79
C GLY A 210 -1.37 -7.59 16.48
N ILE A 211 -0.34 -8.29 16.00
CA ILE A 211 0.94 -7.68 15.60
C ILE A 211 0.76 -7.06 14.21
N PRO A 212 1.25 -5.82 13.98
CA PRO A 212 1.14 -5.17 12.68
C PRO A 212 1.66 -6.04 11.53
N ASP A 213 0.94 -6.02 10.41
CA ASP A 213 1.37 -6.65 9.17
C ASP A 213 2.25 -5.65 8.41
N VAL A 214 3.53 -5.97 8.24
CA VAL A 214 4.54 -5.04 7.72
C VAL A 214 5.44 -5.70 6.69
N HIS A 215 5.85 -4.94 5.67
CA HIS A 215 6.99 -5.27 4.84
C HIS A 215 8.22 -4.52 5.35
N TRP A 216 9.16 -5.24 5.97
CA TRP A 216 10.30 -4.64 6.68
C TRP A 216 11.24 -3.85 5.79
N GLY A 217 11.45 -4.27 4.53
CA GLY A 217 12.32 -3.55 3.60
C GLY A 217 11.83 -2.12 3.33
N GLU A 218 10.52 -1.98 3.08
CA GLU A 218 9.89 -0.67 2.91
C GLU A 218 9.78 0.09 4.23
N LEU A 219 9.44 -0.61 5.32
CA LEU A 219 9.27 0.02 6.63
C LEU A 219 10.56 0.66 7.16
N LEU A 220 11.69 -0.04 7.02
CA LEU A 220 13.00 0.50 7.41
C LEU A 220 13.44 1.66 6.52
N GLY A 221 12.94 1.73 5.28
CA GLY A 221 13.13 2.86 4.38
C GLY A 221 12.64 4.19 4.96
N ASN A 222 11.59 4.18 5.79
CA ASN A 222 11.08 5.38 6.48
C ASN A 222 12.09 6.01 7.47
N LEU A 223 13.16 5.30 7.86
CA LEU A 223 14.14 5.78 8.85
C LEU A 223 15.36 6.46 8.23
N VAL A 224 15.57 6.26 6.92
CA VAL A 224 16.77 6.68 6.20
C VAL A 224 16.49 7.72 5.11
N GLY A 225 15.22 8.09 4.91
CA GLY A 225 14.76 9.18 4.06
C GLY A 225 14.26 10.35 4.89
#